data_AF-A0A3L6PDF3-F1
#
_entry.id   AF-A0A3L6PDF3-F1
#
_cell.length_a   1.000
_cell.length_b   1.000
_cell.length_c   1.000
_cell.angle_alpha   90.00
_cell.angle_beta   90.00
_cell.angle_gamma   90.00
#
_symmetry.space_group_name_H-M   'P 1'
#
loop_
_entity.id
_entity.type
_entity.pdbx_description
1 polymer ?
#
loop_
_entity_poly.entity_id
_entity_poly.type
_entity_poly.pdbx_seq_one_letter_code
_entity_poly.pdbx_strand_id
1 'polypeptide(L)'
;MPLPFCLFRMGGAAALLSTSPAKARFRLKHVVQTLTAGDDRSYRCIYQEEDGKGNTGVNLSTDLIDVAANTLKTNITTVAPLILPVSEKLLFALSLASGKLFKMRKKVRMPNLLTGFEHICVHAGGRAVIDGIQRSLRLSDEHVYILISSRFKTAKTTKQRPTNQGTAQTCN
;
A
#
# COMPACT_ATOMS: atom_id res chain seq x y z
N MET A 1 17.91 -5.40 20.67
CA MET A 1 17.69 -4.52 19.49
C MET A 1 16.20 -4.27 19.32
N PRO A 2 15.75 -3.03 19.11
CA PRO A 2 14.36 -2.74 18.80
C PRO A 2 13.99 -3.38 17.45
N LEU A 3 12.95 -4.20 17.41
CA LEU A 3 12.40 -4.84 16.20
C LEU A 3 12.22 -3.92 14.96
N PRO A 4 11.88 -2.62 15.09
CA PRO A 4 11.75 -1.72 13.94
C PRO A 4 13.02 -1.61 13.08
N PHE A 5 14.20 -1.59 13.69
CA PHE A 5 15.46 -1.37 12.96
C PHE A 5 15.83 -2.54 12.06
N CYS A 6 15.37 -3.76 12.35
CA CYS A 6 15.58 -4.93 11.49
C CYS A 6 14.70 -4.92 10.22
N LEU A 7 13.70 -4.04 10.13
CA LEU A 7 12.79 -3.97 8.98
C LEU A 7 13.30 -3.02 7.88
N PHE A 8 14.15 -2.06 8.22
CA PHE A 8 14.60 -1.02 7.29
C PHE A 8 16.02 -1.31 6.82
N ARG A 9 16.21 -1.40 5.49
CA ARG A 9 17.54 -1.54 4.88
C ARG A 9 17.79 -0.35 3.96
N MET A 10 19.02 0.14 3.97
CA MET A 10 19.42 1.18 3.03
C MET A 10 19.46 0.64 1.60
N GLY A 11 18.99 1.43 0.65
CA GLY A 11 19.01 1.14 -0.78
C GLY A 11 18.40 2.28 -1.58
N GLY A 12 18.59 2.26 -2.90
CA GLY A 12 18.11 3.31 -3.81
C GLY A 12 17.51 2.73 -5.08
N ALA A 13 16.52 3.43 -5.63
CA ALA A 13 15.93 3.14 -6.93
C ALA A 13 15.65 4.47 -7.65
N ALA A 14 15.80 4.47 -8.98
CA ALA A 14 15.51 5.62 -9.82
C ALA A 14 14.62 5.20 -10.99
N ALA A 15 13.69 6.08 -11.37
CA ALA A 15 12.84 5.91 -12.54
C ALA A 15 12.84 7.21 -13.34
N LEU A 16 12.92 7.10 -14.68
CA LEU A 16 12.83 8.23 -15.60
C LEU A 16 11.41 8.30 -16.18
N LEU A 17 10.77 9.46 -16.08
CA LEU A 17 9.46 9.73 -16.67
C LEU A 17 9.63 10.65 -17.88
N SER A 18 8.89 10.38 -18.95
CA SER A 18 8.85 11.21 -20.16
C SER A 18 7.40 11.34 -20.63
N THR A 19 7.10 12.46 -21.27
CA THR A 19 5.83 12.69 -21.97
C THR A 19 5.79 12.06 -23.36
N SER A 20 6.95 11.60 -23.88
CA SER A 20 7.03 10.94 -25.18
C SER A 20 6.92 9.41 -25.06
N PRO A 21 6.08 8.76 -25.89
CA PRO A 21 5.97 7.30 -25.90
C PRO A 21 7.12 6.58 -26.61
N ALA A 22 7.96 7.31 -27.36
CA ALA A 22 8.87 6.72 -28.36
C ALA A 22 9.89 5.69 -27.81
N LYS A 23 10.23 5.75 -26.51
CA LYS A 23 11.15 4.79 -25.84
C LYS A 23 10.63 4.34 -24.46
N ALA A 24 9.32 4.43 -24.22
CA ALA A 24 8.75 4.10 -22.91
C ALA A 24 8.59 2.59 -22.74
N ARG A 25 9.16 2.02 -21.67
CA ARG A 25 8.95 0.60 -21.28
C ARG A 25 7.56 0.36 -20.71
N PHE A 26 7.01 1.36 -20.02
CA PHE A 26 5.69 1.33 -19.41
C PHE A 26 5.00 2.68 -19.62
N ARG A 27 3.67 2.67 -19.73
CA ARG A 27 2.86 3.88 -19.80
C ARG A 27 2.07 4.04 -18.50
N LEU A 28 2.32 5.14 -17.78
CA LEU A 28 1.53 5.51 -16.61
C LEU A 28 0.16 6.04 -17.06
N LYS A 29 -0.91 5.30 -16.72
CA LYS A 29 -2.29 5.70 -17.08
C LYS A 29 -2.99 6.48 -15.96
N HIS A 30 -2.89 5.99 -14.73
CA HIS A 30 -3.59 6.55 -13.58
C HIS A 30 -2.69 6.54 -12.35
N VAL A 31 -2.80 7.59 -11.53
CA VAL A 31 -2.19 7.70 -10.21
C VAL A 31 -3.29 8.11 -9.24
N VAL A 32 -3.45 7.35 -8.15
CA VAL A 32 -4.42 7.67 -7.10
C VAL A 32 -3.71 7.57 -5.76
N GLN A 33 -3.84 8.63 -4.97
CA GLN A 33 -3.32 8.69 -3.61
C GLN A 33 -4.49 8.70 -2.62
N THR A 34 -4.37 7.93 -1.54
CA THR A 34 -5.32 7.92 -0.43
C THR A 34 -4.59 8.35 0.84
N LEU A 35 -5.13 9.34 1.54
CA LEU A 35 -4.59 9.86 2.80
C LEU A 35 -5.61 9.64 3.91
N THR A 36 -5.22 8.92 4.96
CA THR A 36 -6.05 8.62 6.14
C THR A 36 -5.56 9.32 7.41
N ALA A 37 -4.59 10.24 7.29
CA ALA A 37 -3.97 10.94 8.42
C ALA A 37 -4.92 11.83 9.25
N GLY A 38 -6.16 12.05 8.80
CA GLY A 38 -7.18 12.73 9.61
C GLY A 38 -7.81 11.85 10.69
N ASP A 39 -7.54 10.54 10.67
CA ASP A 39 -7.89 9.61 11.74
C ASP A 39 -6.70 9.40 12.69
N ASP A 40 -6.94 9.54 13.98
CA ASP A 40 -5.92 9.49 15.03
C ASP A 40 -5.13 8.19 15.05
N ARG A 41 -5.82 7.05 14.85
CA ARG A 41 -5.17 5.74 14.79
C ARG A 41 -4.25 5.67 13.58
N SER A 42 -4.76 6.10 12.43
CA SER A 42 -4.00 6.15 11.18
C SER A 42 -2.80 7.08 11.25
N TYR A 43 -2.94 8.24 11.89
CA TYR A 43 -1.86 9.20 12.10
C TYR A 43 -0.75 8.65 13.00
N ARG A 44 -1.14 8.00 14.11
CA ARG A 44 -0.19 7.44 15.09
C ARG A 44 0.35 6.05 14.73
N CYS A 45 -0.08 5.46 13.61
CA CYS A 45 0.33 4.11 13.22
C CYS A 45 1.84 3.97 12.95
N ILE A 46 2.45 5.00 12.36
CA ILE A 46 3.90 5.10 12.16
C ILE A 46 4.29 6.54 12.50
N TYR A 47 4.96 6.72 13.62
CA TYR A 47 5.32 8.06 14.09
C TYR A 47 6.79 8.11 14.50
N GLN A 48 7.50 9.18 14.15
CA GLN A 48 8.86 9.41 14.62
C GLN A 48 8.78 10.18 15.93
N GLU A 49 9.33 9.63 16.99
CA GLU A 49 9.27 10.19 18.32
C GLU A 49 10.56 9.93 19.09
N GLU A 50 10.78 10.71 20.14
CA GLU A 50 11.92 10.60 21.03
C GLU A 50 11.55 9.73 22.22
N ASP A 51 12.39 8.77 22.56
CA ASP A 51 12.19 7.95 23.75
C ASP A 51 12.57 8.74 25.03
N GLY A 52 12.25 8.18 26.20
CA GLY A 52 12.58 8.80 27.49
C GLY A 52 14.09 8.95 27.77
N LYS A 53 14.96 8.49 26.87
CA LYS A 53 16.42 8.60 26.97
C LYS A 53 16.99 9.57 25.93
N GLY A 54 16.13 10.29 25.20
CA GLY A 54 16.52 11.28 24.22
C GLY A 54 16.87 10.72 22.83
N ASN A 55 16.58 9.44 22.58
CA ASN A 55 16.88 8.82 21.28
C ASN A 55 15.67 8.92 20.35
N THR A 56 15.85 9.55 19.20
CA THR A 56 14.82 9.58 18.17
C THR A 56 14.68 8.22 17.48
N GLY A 57 13.48 7.64 17.53
CA GLY A 57 13.13 6.38 16.89
C GLY A 57 11.83 6.45 16.11
N VAL A 58 11.42 5.32 15.55
CA VAL A 58 10.11 5.16 14.89
C VAL A 58 9.26 4.24 15.75
N ASN A 59 8.10 4.74 16.19
CA ASN A 59 7.05 3.96 16.81
C ASN A 59 6.15 3.35 15.73
N LEU A 60 5.90 2.04 15.84
CA LEU A 60 5.03 1.26 14.97
C LEU A 60 3.91 0.69 15.83
N SER A 61 2.70 1.23 15.68
CA SER A 61 1.52 0.74 16.38
C SER A 61 1.11 -0.64 15.86
N THR A 62 0.53 -1.48 16.72
CA THR A 62 -0.09 -2.76 16.35
C THR A 62 -1.26 -2.58 15.39
N ASP A 63 -1.90 -1.40 15.42
CA ASP A 63 -2.99 -1.01 14.51
C ASP A 63 -2.54 -0.88 13.04
N LEU A 64 -1.23 -0.82 12.77
CA LEU A 64 -0.66 -0.59 11.45
C LEU A 64 -1.22 -1.54 10.39
N ILE A 65 -1.38 -2.82 10.73
CA ILE A 65 -1.83 -3.84 9.77
C ILE A 65 -3.27 -3.53 9.32
N ASP A 66 -4.15 -3.22 10.27
CA ASP A 66 -5.56 -2.95 9.99
C ASP A 66 -5.76 -1.60 9.30
N VAL A 67 -5.03 -0.57 9.73
CA VAL A 67 -5.03 0.75 9.06
C VAL A 67 -4.52 0.63 7.63
N ALA A 68 -3.41 -0.08 7.39
CA ALA A 68 -2.86 -0.28 6.05
C ALA A 68 -3.83 -1.07 5.16
N ALA A 69 -4.43 -2.13 5.69
CA ALA A 69 -5.42 -2.94 4.99
C ALA A 69 -6.65 -2.11 4.58
N ASN A 70 -7.22 -1.34 5.51
CA ASN A 70 -8.37 -0.47 5.24
C ASN A 70 -8.04 0.66 4.27
N THR A 71 -6.87 1.31 4.44
CA THR A 71 -6.41 2.38 3.55
C THR A 71 -6.21 1.87 2.12
N LEU A 72 -5.58 0.70 1.97
CA LEU A 72 -5.40 0.08 0.66
C LEU A 72 -6.73 -0.30 0.03
N LYS A 73 -7.66 -0.88 0.79
CA LYS A 73 -9.00 -1.21 0.31
C LYS A 73 -9.73 0.02 -0.22
N THR A 74 -9.65 1.14 0.49
CA THR A 74 -10.22 2.43 0.05
C THR A 74 -9.56 2.91 -1.24
N ASN A 75 -8.22 2.90 -1.32
CA ASN A 75 -7.48 3.30 -2.52
C ASN A 75 -7.89 2.48 -3.74
N ILE A 76 -7.96 1.17 -3.56
CA ILE A 76 -8.35 0.22 -4.59
C ILE A 76 -9.79 0.42 -5.04
N THR A 77 -10.71 0.70 -4.12
CA THR A 77 -12.10 1.03 -4.45
C THR A 77 -12.19 2.28 -5.33
N THR A 78 -11.28 3.25 -5.14
CA THR A 78 -11.18 4.45 -5.97
C THR A 78 -10.52 4.18 -7.34
N VAL A 79 -9.50 3.33 -7.40
CA VAL A 79 -8.79 2.99 -8.64
C VAL A 79 -9.61 2.05 -9.54
N ALA A 80 -10.38 1.14 -8.94
CA ALA A 80 -11.14 0.11 -9.64
C ALA A 80 -11.97 0.66 -10.83
N PRO A 81 -12.82 1.69 -10.65
CA PRO A 81 -13.58 2.26 -11.76
C PRO A 81 -12.74 2.84 -12.90
N LEU A 82 -11.48 3.19 -12.67
CA LEU A 82 -10.59 3.75 -13.70
C LEU A 82 -10.01 2.65 -14.61
N ILE A 83 -9.74 1.47 -14.03
CA ILE A 83 -9.01 0.40 -14.72
C ILE A 83 -9.89 -0.77 -15.18
N LEU A 84 -11.06 -0.98 -14.55
CA LEU A 84 -11.88 -2.16 -14.86
C LEU A 84 -12.58 -2.03 -16.23
N PRO A 85 -12.87 -3.15 -16.91
CA PRO A 85 -13.65 -3.15 -18.15
C PRO A 85 -15.08 -2.66 -17.91
N VAL A 86 -15.72 -2.13 -18.96
CA VAL A 86 -17.07 -1.51 -18.87
C VAL A 86 -18.12 -2.44 -18.26
N SER A 87 -18.02 -3.76 -18.52
CA SER A 87 -18.90 -4.78 -17.96
C SER A 87 -18.85 -4.85 -16.42
N GLU A 88 -17.66 -4.81 -15.84
CA GLU A 88 -17.46 -4.78 -14.38
C GLU A 88 -17.84 -3.42 -13.77
N LYS A 89 -17.60 -2.32 -14.49
CA LYS A 89 -18.06 -0.99 -14.06
C LYS A 89 -19.58 -0.95 -13.91
N LEU A 90 -20.32 -1.58 -14.83
CA LEU A 90 -21.78 -1.68 -14.78
C LEU A 90 -22.26 -2.54 -13.60
N LEU A 91 -21.63 -3.71 -13.38
CA LEU A 91 -21.92 -4.57 -12.23
C LEU A 91 -21.69 -3.85 -10.89
N PHE A 92 -20.59 -3.10 -10.78
CA PHE A 92 -20.30 -2.31 -9.59
C PHE A 92 -21.32 -1.18 -9.40
N ALA A 93 -21.62 -0.42 -10.46
CA ALA A 93 -22.62 0.65 -10.43
C ALA A 93 -24.03 0.15 -10.05
N LEU A 94 -24.45 -0.99 -10.60
CA LEU A 94 -25.72 -1.64 -10.24
C LEU A 94 -25.73 -2.10 -8.77
N SER A 95 -24.61 -2.59 -8.26
CA SER A 95 -24.49 -2.97 -6.85
C SER A 95 -24.61 -1.78 -5.90
N LEU A 96 -24.09 -0.60 -6.29
CA LEU A 96 -24.23 0.64 -5.54
C LEU A 96 -25.65 1.23 -5.64
N ALA A 97 -26.23 1.22 -6.85
CA ALA A 97 -27.58 1.73 -7.11
C ALA A 97 -28.65 0.90 -6.40
N SER A 98 -28.51 -0.43 -6.39
CA SER A 98 -29.45 -1.32 -5.69
C SER A 98 -29.45 -1.11 -4.17
N GLY A 99 -28.30 -0.80 -3.57
CA GLY A 99 -28.22 -0.45 -2.14
C GLY A 99 -28.94 0.86 -1.81
N LYS A 100 -28.91 1.84 -2.74
CA LYS A 100 -29.54 3.15 -2.56
C LYS A 100 -31.04 3.14 -2.86
N LEU A 101 -31.48 2.35 -3.84
CA LEU A 101 -32.87 2.32 -4.31
C LEU A 101 -33.76 1.34 -3.53
N PHE A 102 -33.22 0.22 -3.05
CA PHE A 102 -34.02 -0.82 -2.38
C PHE A 102 -33.99 -0.77 -0.84
N LYS A 103 -33.30 0.21 -0.21
CA LYS A 103 -33.06 0.26 1.25
C LYS A 103 -32.59 -1.07 1.87
N MET A 104 -32.11 -2.01 1.04
CA MET A 104 -31.55 -3.27 1.49
C MET A 104 -30.07 -3.05 1.77
N ARG A 105 -29.61 -3.49 2.94
CA ARG A 105 -28.17 -3.65 3.24
C ARG A 105 -27.57 -4.78 2.41
N LYS A 106 -27.61 -4.68 1.08
CA LYS A 106 -26.85 -5.57 0.21
C LYS A 106 -25.39 -5.14 0.26
N LYS A 107 -24.53 -6.09 0.65
CA LYS A 107 -23.08 -5.92 0.69
C LYS A 107 -22.60 -5.47 -0.69
N VAL A 108 -22.06 -4.25 -0.78
CA VAL A 108 -21.49 -3.71 -2.02
C VAL A 108 -20.53 -4.74 -2.58
N ARG A 109 -20.73 -5.13 -3.85
CA ARG A 109 -19.88 -6.13 -4.50
C ARG A 109 -18.50 -5.48 -4.65
N MET A 110 -17.50 -6.05 -3.99
CA MET A 110 -16.11 -5.62 -4.22
C MET A 110 -15.75 -5.99 -5.67
N PRO A 111 -15.29 -5.02 -6.48
CA PRO A 111 -14.91 -5.27 -7.86
C PRO A 111 -13.73 -6.26 -7.87
N ASN A 112 -13.76 -7.21 -8.80
CA ASN A 112 -12.64 -8.15 -8.92
C ASN A 112 -11.49 -7.44 -9.62
N LEU A 113 -10.42 -7.18 -8.88
CA LEU A 113 -9.28 -6.39 -9.35
C LEU A 113 -8.33 -7.22 -10.20
N LEU A 114 -8.34 -8.53 -9.99
CA LEU A 114 -7.55 -9.50 -10.75
C LEU A 114 -7.98 -9.56 -12.22
N THR A 115 -9.21 -9.14 -12.53
CA THR A 115 -9.67 -9.04 -13.92
C THR A 115 -9.10 -7.82 -14.66
N GLY A 116 -8.60 -6.81 -13.93
CA GLY A 116 -8.07 -5.57 -14.50
C GLY A 116 -6.54 -5.42 -14.43
N PHE A 117 -5.86 -6.26 -13.64
CA PHE A 117 -4.41 -6.21 -13.45
C PHE A 117 -3.76 -7.55 -13.80
N GLU A 118 -2.78 -7.53 -14.69
CA GLU A 118 -1.92 -8.70 -14.97
C GLU A 118 -0.87 -8.92 -13.87
N HIS A 119 -0.36 -7.82 -13.29
CA HIS A 119 0.66 -7.86 -12.23
C HIS A 119 0.37 -6.80 -11.17
N ILE A 120 0.57 -7.16 -9.90
CA ILE A 120 0.44 -6.26 -8.76
C ILE A 120 1.80 -6.18 -8.06
N CYS A 121 2.33 -4.98 -7.90
CA CYS A 121 3.53 -4.72 -7.10
C CYS A 121 3.14 -3.98 -5.83
N VAL A 122 3.35 -4.61 -4.67
CA VAL A 122 3.06 -4.00 -3.37
C VAL A 122 4.36 -3.81 -2.60
N HIS A 123 4.61 -2.59 -2.15
CA HIS A 123 5.64 -2.34 -1.14
C HIS A 123 5.15 -2.83 0.23
N ALA A 124 5.51 -4.07 0.58
CA ALA A 124 5.11 -4.64 1.87
C ALA A 124 6.24 -4.51 2.91
N GLY A 125 6.01 -3.72 3.96
CA GLY A 125 6.93 -3.55 5.09
C GLY A 125 7.13 -4.82 5.94
N GLY A 126 6.19 -5.78 5.94
CA GLY A 126 6.26 -7.04 6.69
C GLY A 126 5.36 -8.14 6.11
N ARG A 127 5.44 -9.40 6.57
CA ARG A 127 4.54 -10.48 6.12
C ARG A 127 3.09 -10.21 6.51
N ALA A 128 2.87 -9.69 7.71
CA ALA A 128 1.55 -9.34 8.21
C ALA A 128 0.80 -8.32 7.34
N VAL A 129 1.53 -7.38 6.70
CA VAL A 129 0.94 -6.45 5.72
C VAL A 129 0.45 -7.20 4.49
N ILE A 130 1.21 -8.17 3.99
CA ILE A 130 0.80 -9.01 2.84
C ILE A 130 -0.45 -9.82 3.19
N ASP A 131 -0.49 -10.43 4.38
CA ASP A 131 -1.64 -11.24 4.81
C ASP A 131 -2.90 -10.35 5.01
N GLY A 132 -2.72 -9.11 5.48
CA GLY A 132 -3.78 -8.11 5.55
C GLY A 132 -4.34 -7.73 4.18
N ILE A 133 -3.47 -7.61 3.18
CA ILE A 133 -3.84 -7.33 1.79
C ILE A 133 -4.56 -8.52 1.16
N GLN A 134 -4.04 -9.73 1.36
CA GLN A 134 -4.67 -10.97 0.91
C GLN A 134 -6.11 -11.07 1.42
N ARG A 135 -6.32 -10.84 2.72
CA ARG A 135 -7.66 -10.83 3.34
C ARG A 135 -8.54 -9.73 2.79
N SER A 136 -8.00 -8.52 2.61
CA SER A 136 -8.78 -7.36 2.17
C SER A 136 -9.23 -7.44 0.71
N LEU A 137 -8.39 -8.04 -0.14
CA LEU A 137 -8.62 -8.17 -1.58
C LEU A 137 -9.10 -9.56 -2.01
N ARG A 138 -9.22 -10.49 -1.06
CA ARG A 138 -9.59 -11.90 -1.30
C ARG A 138 -8.68 -12.56 -2.35
N LEU A 139 -7.39 -12.29 -2.27
CA LEU A 139 -6.40 -12.88 -3.17
C LEU A 139 -6.20 -14.36 -2.85
N SER A 140 -6.01 -15.19 -3.88
CA SER A 140 -5.54 -16.56 -3.70
C SER A 140 -4.05 -16.59 -3.33
N ASP A 141 -3.60 -17.71 -2.77
CA ASP A 141 -2.21 -17.89 -2.34
C ASP A 141 -1.20 -17.76 -3.50
N GLU A 142 -1.61 -18.06 -4.74
CA GLU A 142 -0.77 -17.88 -5.93
C GLU A 142 -0.47 -16.39 -6.22
N HIS A 143 -1.47 -15.52 -6.09
CA HIS A 143 -1.27 -14.07 -6.25
C HIS A 143 -0.36 -13.51 -5.15
N VAL A 144 -0.44 -14.10 -3.96
CA VAL A 144 0.41 -13.75 -2.81
C VAL A 144 1.85 -14.19 -3.05
N TYR A 145 2.06 -15.35 -3.67
CA TYR A 145 3.38 -15.80 -4.09
C TYR A 145 4.03 -14.84 -5.09
N ILE A 146 3.27 -14.32 -6.08
CA ILE A 146 3.76 -13.30 -7.02
C ILE A 146 4.11 -12.00 -6.29
N LEU A 147 3.27 -11.57 -5.33
CA LEU A 147 3.56 -10.40 -4.50
C LEU A 147 4.84 -10.59 -3.67
N ILE A 148 5.04 -11.77 -3.11
CA ILE A 148 6.22 -12.09 -2.28
C ILE A 148 7.48 -12.25 -3.14
N SER A 149 7.41 -12.85 -4.33
CA SER A 149 8.58 -13.08 -5.19
C SER A 149 9.23 -11.77 -5.66
N SER A 150 8.44 -10.69 -5.77
CA SER A 150 8.94 -9.34 -6.02
C SER A 150 9.87 -8.79 -4.91
N ARG A 151 9.80 -9.33 -3.67
CA ARG A 151 10.72 -8.97 -2.57
C ARG A 151 12.17 -9.37 -2.80
N PHE A 152 12.44 -10.37 -3.65
CA PHE A 152 13.81 -10.85 -3.80
C PHE A 152 14.72 -9.93 -4.64
N LYS A 153 14.20 -8.86 -5.26
CA LYS A 153 15.00 -7.90 -6.03
C LYS A 153 15.09 -6.49 -5.46
N THR A 154 14.28 -6.12 -4.46
CA THR A 154 14.36 -4.80 -3.84
C THR A 154 14.36 -4.94 -2.33
N ALA A 155 15.51 -4.66 -1.70
CA ALA A 155 15.56 -4.47 -0.26
C ALA A 155 14.55 -3.38 0.14
N LYS A 156 13.95 -3.51 1.34
CA LYS A 156 12.97 -2.54 1.85
C LYS A 156 13.65 -1.19 2.07
N THR A 157 13.45 -0.26 1.13
CA THR A 157 13.96 1.11 1.21
C THR A 157 12.83 2.02 1.64
N THR A 158 13.04 2.82 2.68
CA THR A 158 12.11 3.87 3.10
C THR A 158 12.75 5.21 2.78
N LYS A 159 11.99 6.12 2.16
CA LYS A 159 12.46 7.48 1.91
C LYS A 159 12.46 8.25 3.23
N GLN A 160 13.57 8.23 3.95
CA GLN A 160 13.77 9.11 5.09
C GLN A 160 14.12 10.52 4.60
N ARG A 161 13.49 11.55 5.16
CA ARG A 161 13.90 12.94 4.94
C ARG A 161 15.27 13.10 5.64
N PRO A 162 16.30 13.63 4.96
CA PRO A 162 17.59 13.86 5.61
C PRO A 162 17.39 14.89 6.72
N THR A 163 17.54 14.46 7.96
CA THR A 163 17.75 15.36 9.09
C THR A 163 19.24 15.70 9.12
N ASN A 164 19.56 16.99 9.01
CA ASN A 164 20.91 17.52 9.23
C ASN A 164 21.32 17.24 10.68
N GLN A 165 21.90 16.07 10.95
CA GLN A 165 22.71 15.82 12.13
C GLN A 165 23.53 14.56 11.86
N GLY A 166 24.81 14.78 11.59
CA GLY A 166 25.78 13.72 11.45
C GLY A 166 26.10 13.14 12.82
N THR A 167 25.86 11.85 12.98
CA THR A 167 26.62 11.00 13.90
C THR A 167 26.68 9.62 13.27
N ALA A 168 27.82 9.35 12.64
CA ALA A 168 28.21 7.98 12.29
C ALA A 168 28.39 7.21 13.61
N GLN A 169 27.49 6.28 13.91
CA GLN A 169 27.78 5.21 14.84
C GLN A 169 28.08 3.95 14.03
N THR A 170 29.38 3.73 13.85
CA THR A 170 29.96 2.43 13.54
C THR A 170 29.61 1.44 14.64
N CYS A 171 29.10 0.26 14.28
CA CYS A 171 29.12 -0.90 15.18
C CYS A 171 29.67 -2.11 14.43
N ASN A 172 30.72 -2.68 15.04
CA ASN A 172 31.18 -4.06 14.87
C ASN A 172 30.05 -5.07 15.11
#